data_AF-A0A3B9NSW5-F1
#
_entry.id   AF-A0A3B9NSW5-F1
#
_cell.length_a   1.000
_cell.length_b   1.000
_cell.length_c   1.000
_cell.angle_alpha   90.00
_cell.angle_beta   90.00
_cell.angle_gamma   90.00
#
_symmetry.space_group_name_H-M   'P 1'
#
loop_
_entity.id
_entity.type
_entity.pdbx_description
1 polymer ?
#
loop_
_entity_poly.entity_id
_entity_poly.type
_entity_poly.pdbx_seq_one_letter_code
_entity_poly.pdbx_strand_id
1 'polypeptide(L)'
;VVMSNQVHGYVSQSDKGDLVIGAGIDSYTGYGQRGSMPVIEHTLAAMIELFPMFSRVPMNRQWGGIVDTTPDACPIIGKTPV
;
A
#
# COMPACT_ATOMS: atom_id res chain seq x y z
N VAL A 1 13.14 -0.69 -3.52
CA VAL A 1 11.69 -0.49 -3.71
C VAL A 1 11.46 -0.12 -5.17
N VAL A 2 10.53 -0.79 -5.85
CA VAL A 2 10.04 -0.36 -7.16
C VAL A 2 8.68 0.30 -6.97
N MET A 3 8.49 1.47 -7.57
CA MET A 3 7.24 2.24 -7.52
C MET A 3 6.67 2.33 -8.94
N SER A 4 5.36 2.18 -9.10
CA SER A 4 4.68 2.57 -10.34
C SER A 4 3.53 3.51 -10.04
N ASN A 5 3.63 4.74 -10.54
CA ASN A 5 2.56 5.73 -10.39
C ASN A 5 1.34 5.40 -11.27
N GLN A 6 1.56 4.69 -12.37
CA GLN A 6 0.48 4.28 -13.27
C GLN A 6 -0.39 3.18 -12.67
N VAL A 7 0.20 2.29 -11.87
CA VAL A 7 -0.50 1.16 -11.27
C VAL A 7 -0.65 1.27 -9.74
N HIS A 8 -0.35 2.46 -9.19
CA HIS A 8 -0.51 2.83 -7.78
C HIS A 8 -0.05 1.76 -6.79
N GLY A 9 1.17 1.24 -6.99
CA GLY A 9 1.71 0.16 -6.19
C GLY A 9 3.22 0.26 -6.00
N TYR A 10 3.68 -0.33 -4.90
CA TYR A 10 5.10 -0.49 -4.61
C TYR A 10 5.42 -1.86 -4.08
N VAL A 11 6.64 -2.32 -4.38
CA VAL A 11 7.15 -3.61 -3.90
C VAL A 11 8.63 -3.53 -3.56
N SER A 12 9.03 -4.24 -2.52
CA SER A 12 10.43 -4.56 -2.21
C SER A 12 10.54 -5.92 -1.58
N GLN A 13 11.60 -6.65 -1.92
CA GLN A 13 11.99 -7.83 -1.17
C GLN A 13 12.76 -7.41 0.08
N SER A 14 12.34 -7.92 1.24
CA SER A 14 13.04 -7.75 2.51
C SER A 14 14.30 -8.62 2.56
N ASP A 15 15.20 -8.34 3.50
CA ASP A 15 16.41 -9.16 3.71
C ASP A 15 16.10 -10.62 4.10
N LYS A 16 14.90 -10.88 4.63
CA LYS A 16 14.41 -12.24 4.95
C LYS A 16 13.88 -12.99 3.72
N GLY A 17 13.70 -12.29 2.59
CA GLY A 17 13.17 -12.84 1.35
C GLY A 17 11.68 -12.56 1.11
N ASP A 18 10.93 -12.07 2.10
CA ASP A 18 9.50 -11.74 1.95
C ASP A 18 9.31 -10.53 1.02
N LEU A 19 8.29 -10.60 0.17
CA LEU A 19 7.83 -9.46 -0.63
C LEU A 19 6.92 -8.57 0.23
N VAL A 20 7.32 -7.32 0.40
CA VAL A 20 6.50 -6.27 1.01
C VAL A 20 5.88 -5.47 -0.11
N ILE A 21 4.54 -5.52 -0.20
CA ILE A 21 3.75 -4.86 -1.24
C ILE A 21 2.77 -3.89 -0.56
N GLY A 22 2.61 -2.71 -1.13
CA GLY A 22 1.57 -1.77 -0.74
C GLY A 22 1.04 -0.96 -1.93
N ALA A 23 -0.09 -0.31 -1.72
CA ALA A 23 -0.83 0.42 -2.75
C ALA A 23 -1.52 1.68 -2.19
N GLY A 24 -2.49 2.19 -2.93
CA GLY A 24 -3.34 3.31 -2.51
C GLY A 24 -4.17 3.02 -1.25
N ILE A 25 -4.75 4.10 -0.70
CA ILE A 25 -5.60 4.07 0.49
C ILE A 25 -7.07 3.88 0.12
N ASP A 26 -7.86 3.29 1.03
CA ASP A 26 -9.33 3.34 0.93
C ASP A 26 -9.81 4.80 1.08
N SER A 27 -10.81 5.18 0.28
CA SER A 27 -11.30 6.57 0.21
C SER A 27 -12.23 6.98 1.35
N TYR A 28 -12.72 6.02 2.14
CA TYR A 28 -13.58 6.30 3.28
C TYR A 28 -12.77 6.45 4.56
N THR A 29 -13.22 7.33 5.46
CA THR A 29 -12.60 7.47 6.78
C THR A 29 -12.83 6.20 7.61
N GLY A 30 -11.74 5.61 8.12
CA GLY A 30 -11.82 4.41 8.95
C GLY A 30 -10.66 4.28 9.92
N TYR A 31 -10.96 3.81 11.13
CA TYR A 31 -9.97 3.54 12.19
C TYR A 31 -9.85 2.06 12.52
N GLY A 32 -10.36 1.18 11.65
CA GLY A 32 -10.47 -0.25 11.89
C GLY A 32 -9.24 -1.07 11.53
N GLN A 33 -8.15 -0.45 11.05
CA GLN A 33 -6.91 -1.12 10.62
C GLN A 33 -7.13 -2.29 9.63
N ARG A 34 -8.13 -2.11 8.76
CA ARG A 34 -8.50 -3.05 7.69
C ARG A 34 -8.98 -2.26 6.49
N GLY A 35 -8.75 -2.80 5.29
CA GLY A 35 -9.15 -2.20 4.04
C GLY A 35 -10.19 -3.01 3.29
N SER A 36 -10.58 -2.51 2.12
CA SER A 36 -11.48 -3.23 1.21
C SER A 36 -10.73 -4.27 0.37
N MET A 37 -11.38 -5.40 0.08
CA MET A 37 -10.83 -6.45 -0.77
C MET A 37 -10.48 -5.98 -2.20
N PRO A 38 -11.26 -5.10 -2.85
CA PRO A 38 -10.96 -4.64 -4.20
C PRO A 38 -9.59 -3.95 -4.35
N VAL A 39 -9.14 -3.20 -3.33
CA VAL A 39 -7.81 -2.56 -3.36
C VAL A 39 -6.71 -3.62 -3.43
N ILE A 40 -6.86 -4.71 -2.67
CA ILE A 40 -5.90 -5.83 -2.65
C ILE A 40 -5.89 -6.54 -4.00
N GLU A 41 -7.06 -6.88 -4.54
CA GLU A 41 -7.17 -7.58 -5.84
C GLU A 41 -6.58 -6.78 -6.99
N HIS A 42 -6.89 -5.47 -7.06
CA HIS A 42 -6.34 -4.58 -8.09
C HIS A 42 -4.82 -4.49 -7.99
N THR A 43 -4.29 -4.37 -6.77
CA THR A 43 -2.84 -4.30 -6.53
C THR A 43 -2.15 -5.59 -6.95
N LEU A 44 -2.69 -6.76 -6.58
CA LEU A 44 -2.07 -8.04 -6.93
C LEU A 44 -2.13 -8.33 -8.42
N ALA A 45 -3.22 -7.96 -9.11
CA ALA A 45 -3.32 -8.06 -10.55
C ALA A 45 -2.22 -7.23 -11.25
N ALA A 46 -2.06 -5.96 -10.82
CA ALA A 46 -0.99 -5.07 -11.29
C ALA A 46 0.42 -5.63 -11.04
N MET A 47 0.66 -6.21 -9.86
CA MET A 47 1.96 -6.79 -9.53
C MET A 47 2.30 -7.99 -10.42
N ILE A 48 1.32 -8.85 -10.75
CA ILE A 48 1.53 -9.99 -11.64
C ILE A 48 1.74 -9.52 -13.09
N GLU A 49 1.07 -8.46 -13.53
CA GLU A 49 1.28 -7.86 -14.85
C GLU A 49 2.70 -7.30 -15.01
N LEU A 50 3.17 -6.55 -14.00
CA LEU A 50 4.53 -5.99 -13.99
C LEU A 50 5.62 -7.04 -13.74
N PHE A 51 5.33 -8.02 -12.89
CA PHE A 51 6.27 -9.06 -12.47
C PHE A 51 5.62 -10.45 -12.55
N PRO A 52 5.53 -11.07 -13.74
CA PRO A 52 4.86 -12.37 -13.93
C PRO A 52 5.42 -13.48 -13.04
N MET A 53 6.69 -13.37 -12.63
CA MET A 53 7.33 -14.30 -11.69
C MET A 53 6.67 -14.35 -10.31
N PHE A 54 5.88 -13.35 -9.93
CA PHE A 54 5.15 -13.33 -8.65
C PHE A 54 3.85 -14.14 -8.69
N SER A 55 3.39 -14.61 -9.85
CA SER A 55 2.11 -15.31 -10.03
C SER A 55 1.89 -16.55 -9.15
N ARG A 56 2.96 -17.14 -8.61
CA ARG A 56 2.91 -18.32 -7.73
C ARG A 56 3.40 -18.05 -6.31
N VAL A 57 3.73 -16.81 -5.99
CA VAL A 57 4.13 -16.44 -4.63
C VAL A 57 2.87 -16.40 -3.76
N PRO A 58 2.78 -17.21 -2.69
CA PRO A 58 1.60 -17.22 -1.84
C PRO A 58 1.52 -15.95 -1.00
N MET A 59 0.30 -15.44 -0.81
CA MET A 59 0.05 -14.36 0.14
C MET A 59 0.16 -14.91 1.57
N ASN A 60 1.24 -14.55 2.26
CA ASN A 60 1.48 -14.97 3.65
C ASN A 60 0.53 -14.22 4.61
N ARG A 61 0.39 -12.90 4.42
CA ARG A 61 -0.44 -12.05 5.29
C ARG A 61 -0.83 -10.76 4.59
N GLN A 62 -2.03 -10.25 4.92
CA GLN A 62 -2.46 -8.88 4.67
C GLN A 62 -2.75 -8.16 5.99
N TRP A 63 -2.59 -6.83 6.02
CA TRP A 63 -2.95 -5.97 7.15
C TRP A 63 -3.21 -4.55 6.67
N GLY A 64 -3.81 -3.71 7.52
CA GLY A 64 -4.02 -2.29 7.26
C GLY A 64 -3.52 -1.44 8.43
N GLY A 65 -3.22 -0.16 8.14
CA GLY A 65 -2.89 0.85 9.14
C GLY A 65 -3.95 1.94 9.21
N ILE A 66 -3.69 2.97 10.02
CA ILE A 66 -4.42 4.23 10.01
C ILE A 66 -3.42 5.29 9.56
N VAL A 67 -3.82 6.11 8.58
CA VAL A 67 -2.97 7.16 8.02
C VAL A 67 -3.75 8.46 8.04
N ASP A 68 -3.20 9.46 8.72
CA ASP A 68 -3.75 10.80 8.75
C ASP A 68 -3.24 11.58 7.52
N THR A 69 -4.15 11.95 6.63
CA THR A 69 -3.82 12.66 5.39
C THR A 69 -4.29 14.11 5.44
N THR A 70 -3.45 15.02 4.99
CA THR A 70 -3.79 16.42 4.77
C THR A 70 -4.37 16.64 3.37
N PRO A 71 -5.16 17.72 3.14
CA PRO A 71 -5.74 18.01 1.83
C PRO A 71 -4.71 18.19 0.70
N ASP A 72 -3.49 18.59 1.03
CA ASP A 72 -2.38 18.84 0.10
C ASP A 72 -1.33 17.71 0.10
N ALA A 73 -1.58 16.62 0.83
CA ALA A 73 -0.65 15.51 1.06
C ALA A 73 0.72 15.92 1.65
N CYS A 74 0.84 17.14 2.19
CA CYS A 74 2.05 17.63 2.83
C CYS A 74 1.96 17.43 4.36
N PRO A 75 3.07 17.09 5.05
CA PRO A 75 3.05 16.93 6.50
C PRO A 75 2.85 18.28 7.20
N ILE A 76 2.11 18.29 8.31
CA ILE A 76 2.01 19.46 9.20
C ILE A 76 3.10 19.33 10.28
N ILE A 77 4.14 20.17 10.20
CA ILE A 77 5.25 20.19 11.14
C ILE A 77 5.45 21.61 11.63
N GLY A 78 5.20 21.86 12.92
CA GLY A 78 5.33 23.20 13.50
C GLY A 78 4.69 23.30 14.88
N LYS A 79 4.80 24.48 15.50
CA LYS A 79 4.09 24.78 16.74
C LYS A 79 2.63 25.10 16.45
N THR A 80 1.75 24.65 17.34
CA THR A 80 0.38 25.14 17.40
C THR A 80 0.35 26.57 17.96
N PRO A 81 -0.73 27.34 17.71
CA PRO A 81 -0.93 28.63 18.37
C PRO A 81 -1.10 28.57 19.89
N VAL A 82 -1.22 27.36 20.45
CA VAL A 82 -1.25 27.04 21.88
C VAL A 82 0.02 26.34 22.31
#